data_AF-M5RL88-F1
#
_entry.id   AF-M5RL88-F1
#
_cell.length_a   1.000
_cell.length_b   1.000
_cell.length_c   1.000
_cell.angle_alpha   90.00
_cell.angle_beta   90.00
_cell.angle_gamma   90.00
#
_symmetry.space_group_name_H-M   'P 1'
#
loop_
_entity.id
_entity.type
_entity.pdbx_description
1 polymer ?
#
loop_
_entity_poly.entity_id
_entity_poly.type
_entity_poly.pdbx_seq_one_letter_code
_entity_poly.pdbx_strand_id
1 'polypeptide(L)'
;MPATSVAIEIHANSEEIFDLIHDYSRRLAWDPFLREALLLNGAQSARVGVASRCVARKAVGGLAMDTKLAMDTEYVSFTRPTVAAVSMTQGPIFIRRFAADSESARDEAVPKAKV
;
A
#
# COMPACT_ATOMS: atom_id res chain seq x y z
N MET A 1 10.03 -2.39 16.78
CA MET A 1 10.38 -2.31 15.34
C MET A 1 10.59 -0.84 15.03
N PRO A 2 11.63 -0.47 14.28
CA PRO A 2 11.73 0.90 13.79
C PRO A 2 10.48 1.23 12.96
N ALA A 3 9.99 2.46 13.09
CA ALA A 3 8.84 2.97 12.35
C ALA A 3 9.25 4.30 11.70
N THR A 4 8.74 4.54 10.50
CA THR A 4 8.91 5.80 9.78
C THR A 4 7.56 6.19 9.21
N SER A 5 7.35 7.49 9.01
CA SER A 5 6.15 8.03 8.38
C SER A 5 6.56 9.05 7.33
N VAL A 6 5.79 9.12 6.25
CA VAL A 6 5.93 10.11 5.18
C VAL A 6 4.55 10.58 4.79
N ALA A 7 4.42 11.86 4.46
CA ALA A 7 3.18 12.45 4.00
C ALA A 7 3.42 13.22 2.70
N ILE A 8 2.42 13.21 1.83
CA ILE A 8 2.38 14.00 0.61
C ILE A 8 1.00 14.64 0.50
N GLU A 9 0.96 15.89 0.02
CA GLU A 9 -0.29 16.58 -0.28
C GLU A 9 -0.72 16.28 -1.72
N ILE A 10 -1.98 15.88 -1.90
CA ILE A 10 -2.57 15.63 -3.21
C ILE A 10 -3.85 16.44 -3.33
N HIS A 11 -3.91 17.36 -4.28
CA HIS A 11 -5.10 18.17 -4.55
C HIS A 11 -6.14 17.39 -5.36
N ALA A 12 -6.72 16.36 -4.74
CA ALA A 12 -7.78 15.52 -5.31
C ALA A 12 -8.74 15.04 -4.21
N ASN A 13 -9.85 14.42 -4.59
CA ASN A 13 -10.80 13.87 -3.63
C ASN A 13 -10.16 12.69 -2.87
N SER A 14 -10.20 12.74 -1.53
CA SER A 14 -9.67 11.68 -0.65
C SER A 14 -10.24 10.29 -0.97
N GLU A 15 -11.53 10.22 -1.31
CA GLU A 15 -12.21 8.98 -1.67
C GLU A 15 -11.68 8.38 -2.97
N GLU A 16 -11.48 9.20 -3.98
CA GLU A 16 -10.98 8.75 -5.30
C GLU A 16 -9.51 8.28 -5.21
N ILE A 17 -8.68 9.00 -4.43
CA ILE A 17 -7.30 8.61 -4.19
C ILE A 17 -7.22 7.32 -3.37
N PHE A 18 -8.03 7.22 -2.31
CA PHE A 18 -8.10 6.00 -1.50
C PHE A 18 -8.50 4.79 -2.35
N ASP A 19 -9.56 4.93 -3.16
CA ASP A 19 -10.01 3.86 -4.05
C ASP A 19 -8.94 3.49 -5.08
N LEU A 20 -8.23 4.47 -5.66
CA LEU A 20 -7.13 4.22 -6.61
C LEU A 20 -5.95 3.46 -5.98
N ILE A 21 -5.54 3.83 -4.76
CA ILE A 21 -4.41 3.18 -4.08
C ILE A 21 -4.76 1.72 -3.74
N HIS A 22 -6.02 1.44 -3.40
CA HIS A 22 -6.48 0.09 -3.07
C HIS A 22 -7.09 -0.68 -4.26
N ASP A 23 -7.07 -0.12 -5.47
CA ASP A 23 -7.47 -0.79 -6.71
C ASP A 23 -6.30 -1.62 -7.28
N TYR A 24 -6.38 -2.94 -7.07
CA TYR A 24 -5.37 -3.89 -7.55
C TYR A 24 -5.34 -4.03 -9.09
N SER A 25 -6.41 -3.66 -9.80
CA SER A 25 -6.42 -3.65 -11.26
C SER A 25 -5.58 -2.50 -11.84
N ARG A 26 -5.40 -1.43 -11.06
CA ARG A 26 -4.65 -0.23 -11.43
C ARG A 26 -3.33 -0.08 -10.68
N ARG A 27 -3.05 -0.95 -9.71
CA ARG A 27 -1.89 -0.86 -8.81
C ARG A 27 -0.56 -0.72 -9.52
N LEU A 28 -0.33 -1.49 -10.59
CA LEU A 28 0.91 -1.44 -11.36
C LEU A 28 1.05 -0.18 -12.23
N ALA A 29 -0.03 0.58 -12.44
CA ALA A 29 0.02 1.82 -13.21
C ALA A 29 0.62 2.97 -12.40
N TRP A 30 0.43 2.98 -11.08
CA TRP A 30 0.94 4.04 -10.21
C TRP A 30 2.11 3.62 -9.33
N ASP A 31 2.27 2.31 -9.05
CA ASP A 31 3.38 1.77 -8.26
C ASP A 31 4.47 1.19 -9.19
N PRO A 32 5.47 1.99 -9.60
CA PRO A 32 6.53 1.53 -10.50
C PRO A 32 7.45 0.50 -9.84
N PHE A 33 7.40 0.37 -8.51
CA PHE A 33 8.22 -0.60 -7.80
C PHE A 33 7.68 -2.03 -7.96
N LEU A 34 6.41 -2.22 -8.29
CA LEU A 34 5.79 -3.56 -8.37
C LEU A 34 5.81 -4.13 -9.79
N ARG A 35 6.14 -5.43 -9.90
CA ARG A 35 5.89 -6.24 -11.11
C ARG A 35 4.55 -6.96 -11.06
N GLU A 36 4.08 -7.25 -9.84
CA GLU A 36 2.85 -7.98 -9.59
C GLU A 36 2.22 -7.45 -8.30
N ALA A 37 0.91 -7.26 -8.32
CA ALA A 37 0.09 -6.92 -7.18
C ALA A 37 -1.26 -7.59 -7.37
N LEU A 38 -1.65 -8.48 -6.44
CA LEU A 38 -2.92 -9.19 -6.53
C LEU A 38 -3.53 -9.44 -5.16
N LEU A 39 -4.84 -9.54 -5.12
CA LEU A 39 -5.58 -10.05 -3.98
C LEU A 39 -5.60 -11.58 -4.04
N LEU A 40 -5.39 -12.22 -2.89
CA LEU A 40 -5.33 -13.67 -2.76
C LEU A 40 -6.72 -14.25 -2.46
N ASN A 41 -6.84 -15.58 -2.55
CA ASN A 41 -8.06 -16.33 -2.22
C ASN A 41 -9.32 -15.91 -2.99
N GLY A 42 -9.15 -15.41 -4.22
CA GLY A 42 -10.26 -14.97 -5.08
C GLY A 42 -10.95 -13.69 -4.63
N ALA A 43 -10.35 -12.91 -3.72
CA ALA A 43 -10.90 -11.64 -3.29
C ALA A 43 -10.91 -10.62 -4.45
N GLN A 44 -12.02 -9.90 -4.58
CA GLN A 44 -12.22 -8.90 -5.65
C GLN A 44 -11.94 -7.47 -5.19
N SER A 45 -11.92 -7.23 -3.87
CA SER A 45 -11.71 -5.91 -3.29
C SER A 45 -10.95 -6.01 -1.96
N ALA A 46 -10.22 -4.94 -1.64
CA ALA A 46 -9.54 -4.80 -0.36
C ALA A 46 -10.57 -4.57 0.76
N ARG A 47 -10.40 -5.30 1.86
CA ARG A 47 -11.19 -5.20 3.10
C ARG A 47 -10.46 -5.94 4.21
N VAL A 48 -10.85 -5.71 5.46
CA VAL A 48 -10.30 -6.45 6.62
C VAL A 48 -10.38 -7.95 6.39
N GLY A 49 -9.27 -8.65 6.66
CA GLY A 49 -9.09 -10.09 6.49
C GLY A 49 -8.69 -10.54 5.08
N VAL A 50 -8.70 -9.65 4.08
CA VAL A 50 -8.24 -10.00 2.73
C VAL A 50 -6.72 -9.99 2.68
N ALA A 51 -6.15 -11.05 2.11
CA ALA A 51 -4.73 -11.15 1.86
C ALA A 51 -4.36 -10.60 0.48
N SER A 52 -3.17 -10.02 0.36
CA SER A 52 -2.63 -9.52 -0.90
C SER A 52 -1.17 -9.94 -1.06
N ARG A 53 -0.75 -10.14 -2.30
CA ARG A 53 0.63 -10.43 -2.69
C ARG A 53 1.17 -9.29 -3.53
N CYS A 54 2.32 -8.77 -3.13
CA CYS A 54 3.09 -7.79 -3.87
C CYS A 54 4.46 -8.37 -4.21
N VAL A 55 4.88 -8.25 -5.47
CA VAL A 55 6.21 -8.66 -5.92
C VAL A 55 6.91 -7.45 -6.51
N ALA A 56 8.10 -7.15 -5.99
CA ALA A 56 8.91 -6.04 -6.48
C ALA A 56 9.51 -6.30 -7.87
N ARG A 57 9.72 -5.22 -8.64
CA ARG A 57 10.61 -5.19 -9.80
C ARG A 57 12.05 -5.28 -9.31
N LYS A 58 12.92 -5.84 -10.15
CA LYS A 58 14.35 -5.91 -9.90
C LYS A 58 14.93 -4.48 -9.87
N ALA A 59 15.51 -4.05 -8.76
CA ALA A 59 16.38 -2.89 -8.77
C ALA A 59 17.69 -3.25 -9.51
N VAL A 60 18.21 -2.31 -10.30
CA VAL A 60 19.42 -2.42 -11.12
C VAL A 60 20.57 -3.09 -10.34
N GLY A 61 21.17 -4.17 -10.86
CA GLY A 61 22.32 -4.82 -10.20
C GLY A 61 22.42 -6.35 -10.22
N GLY A 62 21.60 -7.07 -11.00
CA GLY A 62 21.98 -8.41 -11.48
C GLY A 62 22.31 -9.50 -10.44
N LEU A 63 21.34 -9.95 -9.64
CA LEU A 63 21.29 -11.36 -9.22
C LEU A 63 19.83 -11.81 -9.09
N ALA A 64 19.51 -12.96 -9.69
CA ALA A 64 18.16 -13.45 -9.87
C ALA A 64 17.69 -14.26 -8.66
N MET A 65 16.76 -13.70 -7.86
CA MET A 65 15.80 -14.48 -7.08
C MET A 65 14.48 -13.70 -7.01
N ASP A 66 13.79 -13.72 -8.14
CA ASP A 66 12.48 -13.14 -8.44
C ASP A 66 11.36 -13.40 -7.41
N THR A 67 11.46 -14.50 -6.65
CA THR A 67 10.50 -14.91 -5.63
C THR A 67 10.89 -14.44 -4.22
N LYS A 68 12.16 -14.07 -4.00
CA LYS A 68 12.65 -13.64 -2.67
C LYS A 68 12.20 -12.22 -2.27
N LEU A 69 11.62 -11.47 -3.20
CA LEU A 69 11.10 -10.11 -2.96
C LEU A 69 9.57 -10.06 -2.97
N ALA A 70 8.90 -11.22 -2.89
CA ALA A 70 7.47 -11.28 -2.69
C ALA A 70 7.13 -11.01 -1.21
N MET A 71 6.04 -10.28 -0.99
CA MET A 71 5.47 -10.04 0.32
C MET A 71 3.97 -10.30 0.26
N ASP A 72 3.51 -11.17 1.14
CA ASP A 72 2.09 -11.38 1.40
C ASP A 72 1.71 -10.61 2.65
N THR A 73 0.61 -9.88 2.55
CA THR A 73 0.06 -9.08 3.63
C THR A 73 -1.41 -9.39 3.82
N GLU A 74 -1.94 -9.10 4.99
CA GLU A 74 -3.36 -9.15 5.30
C GLU A 74 -3.82 -7.78 5.76
N TYR A 75 -4.95 -7.30 5.24
CA TYR A 75 -5.59 -6.08 5.73
C TYR A 75 -6.13 -6.28 7.14
N VAL A 76 -5.55 -5.57 8.11
CA VAL A 76 -5.97 -5.61 9.52
C VAL A 76 -6.90 -4.45 9.89
N SER A 77 -6.92 -3.38 9.08
CA SER A 77 -7.89 -2.29 9.16
C SER A 77 -8.23 -1.79 7.76
N PHE A 78 -9.49 -1.41 7.54
CA PHE A 78 -9.95 -0.82 6.28
C PHE A 78 -11.19 0.04 6.51
N THR A 79 -10.98 1.33 6.70
CA THR A 79 -12.01 2.35 6.95
C THR A 79 -11.93 3.39 5.83
N ARG A 80 -12.71 3.21 4.77
CA ARG A 80 -12.74 4.16 3.65
C ARG A 80 -13.35 5.50 4.09
N PRO A 81 -12.82 6.66 3.67
CA PRO A 81 -11.58 6.85 2.90
C PRO A 81 -10.35 7.12 3.77
N THR A 82 -10.43 6.92 5.08
CA THR A 82 -9.46 7.48 6.04
C THR A 82 -8.27 6.58 6.29
N VAL A 83 -8.46 5.27 6.51
CA VAL A 83 -7.39 4.38 6.98
C VAL A 83 -7.45 3.03 6.29
N ALA A 84 -6.30 2.53 5.85
CA ALA A 84 -6.10 1.12 5.59
C ALA A 84 -4.78 0.68 6.22
N ALA A 85 -4.76 -0.47 6.88
CA ALA A 85 -3.57 -1.02 7.49
C ALA A 85 -3.41 -2.49 7.11
N VAL A 86 -2.17 -2.88 6.86
CA VAL A 86 -1.79 -4.26 6.51
C VAL A 86 -0.70 -4.77 7.44
N SER A 87 -0.74 -6.08 7.72
CA SER A 87 0.34 -6.79 8.41
C SER A 87 0.90 -7.85 7.48
N MET A 88 2.22 -7.98 7.43
CA MET A 88 2.88 -9.01 6.65
C MET A 88 2.61 -10.38 7.25
N THR A 89 2.08 -11.29 6.44
CA THR A 89 1.85 -12.69 6.80
C THR A 89 3.00 -13.55 6.32
N GLN A 90 3.55 -13.29 5.13
CA GLN A 90 4.75 -13.92 4.59
C GLN A 90 5.62 -12.86 3.90
N GLY A 91 6.94 -12.98 3.97
CA GLY A 91 7.80 -11.99 3.35
C GLY A 91 9.19 -12.49 3.05
N PRO A 92 10.06 -11.61 2.55
CA PRO A 92 11.45 -11.93 2.28
C PRO A 92 12.16 -12.45 3.52
N ILE A 93 13.07 -13.41 3.34
CA ILE A 93 13.79 -14.07 4.45
C ILE A 93 14.54 -13.12 5.40
N PHE A 94 14.83 -11.89 4.97
CA PHE A 94 15.53 -10.86 5.74
C PHE A 94 14.57 -9.91 6.48
N ILE A 95 13.26 -9.98 6.24
CA ILE A 95 12.23 -9.19 6.94
C ILE A 95 11.43 -10.13 7.83
N ARG A 96 11.64 -10.02 9.14
CA ARG A 96 10.97 -10.90 10.12
C ARG A 96 9.54 -10.50 10.44
N ARG A 97 9.25 -9.20 10.42
CA ARG A 97 7.92 -8.61 10.66
C ARG A 97 7.82 -7.33 9.85
N PHE A 98 6.64 -6.99 9.37
CA PHE A 98 6.35 -5.72 8.71
C PHE A 98 4.87 -5.39 8.88
N ALA A 99 4.56 -4.11 9.06
CA ALA A 99 3.22 -3.57 9.05
C ALA A 99 3.29 -2.17 8.42
N ALA A 100 2.23 -1.78 7.73
CA ALA A 100 2.10 -0.46 7.15
C ALA A 100 0.65 -0.02 7.18
N ASP A 101 0.45 1.28 7.33
CA ASP A 101 -0.83 1.93 7.24
C ASP A 101 -0.76 3.13 6.30
N SER A 102 -1.88 3.43 5.67
CA SER A 102 -2.08 4.64 4.87
C SER A 102 -3.25 5.41 5.46
N GLU A 103 -3.00 6.68 5.76
CA GLU A 103 -4.00 7.62 6.22
C GLU A 103 -4.28 8.66 5.14
N SER A 104 -5.56 8.95 4.89
CA SER A 104 -6.00 10.10 4.12
C SER A 104 -6.80 11.02 5.02
N ALA A 105 -6.24 12.21 5.26
CA ALA A 105 -6.96 13.30 5.88
C ALA A 105 -7.55 14.19 4.78
N ARG A 106 -8.78 14.67 5.01
CA ARG A 106 -9.30 15.82 4.27
C ARG A 106 -8.61 17.05 4.85
N ASP A 107 -8.20 17.97 3.99
CA ASP A 107 -7.71 19.27 4.43
C ASP A 107 -8.84 19.97 5.23
N GLU A 108 -8.68 20.08 6.55
CA GLU A 108 -9.47 21.03 7.33
C GLU A 108 -8.94 22.40 6.96
N ALA A 109 -9.54 23.00 5.92
CA ALA A 109 -9.36 24.36 5.42
C ALA A 109 -8.22 25.12 6.12
N VAL A 110 -7.01 25.08 5.54
CA VAL A 110 -5.91 25.96 5.95
C VAL A 110 -6.49 27.38 6.04
N PRO A 111 -6.49 28.05 7.22
CA PRO A 111 -7.01 29.40 7.32
C PRO A 111 -6.21 30.26 6.35
N LYS A 112 -6.89 30.83 5.34
CA LYS A 112 -6.26 31.72 4.36
C LYS A 112 -5.48 32.77 5.14
N ALA A 113 -4.16 32.76 4.98
CA ALA A 113 -3.30 33.81 5.51
C ALA A 113 -3.89 35.15 5.04
N LYS A 114 -4.28 36.00 5.99
CA LYS A 114 -4.67 37.38 5.69
C LYS A 114 -3.45 38.06 5.09
N VAL A 115 -3.58 38.47 3.83
CA VAL A 115 -2.69 39.41 3.14
C VAL A 115 -2.82 40.79 3.78
#